data_AF-A0A2V6ELY7-F1
#
_entry.id   AF-A0A2V6ELY7-F1
#
_cell.length_a   1.000
_cell.length_b   1.000
_cell.length_c   1.000
_cell.angle_alpha   90.00
_cell.angle_beta   90.00
_cell.angle_gamma   90.00
#
_symmetry.space_group_name_H-M   'P 1'
#
loop_
_entity.id
_entity.type
_entity.pdbx_description
1 polymer ?
#
loop_
_entity_poly.entity_id
_entity_poly.type
_entity_poly.pdbx_seq_one_letter_code
_entity_poly.pdbx_strand_id
1 'polypeptide(L)' 'DIFVSVGSGNFDNRSIRLNDEANLDVLDRNFAAQQIRLFESDKKQCREVTLDKTGGLLFANPIQQAAGVVAPQL' A
#
# COMPACT_ATOMS: atom_id res chain seq x y z
N ASP A 1 -20.21 -0.78 2.44
CA ASP A 1 -19.27 -1.77 3.01
C ASP A 1 -19.47 -1.95 4.50
N ILE A 2 -19.03 -3.08 5.04
CA ILE A 2 -19.09 -3.40 6.47
C ILE A 2 -17.77 -3.94 7.03
N PHE A 3 -16.81 -4.28 6.16
CA PHE A 3 -15.55 -4.91 6.54
C PHE A 3 -14.39 -3.95 6.29
N VAL A 4 -13.49 -3.86 7.26
CA VAL A 4 -12.21 -3.15 7.16
C VAL A 4 -11.13 -4.03 7.78
N SER A 5 -10.00 -4.17 7.12
CA SER A 5 -8.77 -4.70 7.72
C SER A 5 -7.76 -3.58 7.88
N VAL A 6 -7.18 -3.42 9.08
CA VAL A 6 -6.12 -2.45 9.37
C VAL A 6 -4.99 -3.14 10.11
N GLY A 7 -3.74 -2.82 9.77
CA GLY A 7 -2.59 -3.41 10.43
C GLY A 7 -1.29 -3.14 9.69
N SER A 8 -0.28 -3.95 9.98
CA SER A 8 1.07 -3.81 9.42
C SER A 8 1.22 -4.38 8.00
N GLY A 9 0.26 -5.21 7.56
CA GLY A 9 0.36 -5.98 6.33
C GLY A 9 0.49 -5.12 5.07
N ASN A 10 1.62 -5.25 4.37
CA ASN A 10 1.80 -4.68 3.04
C ASN A 10 1.39 -5.67 1.94
N PHE A 11 1.01 -5.15 0.77
CA PHE A 11 0.66 -5.94 -0.41
C PHE A 11 1.88 -6.30 -1.27
N ASP A 12 2.78 -7.12 -0.71
CA ASP A 12 3.94 -7.65 -1.43
C ASP A 12 4.29 -9.08 -0.99
N ASN A 13 5.00 -9.81 -1.85
CA ASN A 13 5.29 -11.22 -1.65
C ASN A 13 6.22 -11.49 -0.44
N ARG A 14 7.01 -10.49 0.01
CA ARG A 14 7.87 -10.64 1.19
C ARG A 14 7.03 -10.52 2.46
N SER A 15 6.21 -9.47 2.55
CA SER A 15 5.32 -9.23 3.70
C SER A 15 4.35 -10.39 3.92
N ILE A 16 3.76 -10.94 2.85
CA ILE A 16 2.81 -12.06 2.95
C ILE A 16 3.46 -13.38 3.42
N ARG A 17 4.75 -13.59 3.15
CA ARG A 17 5.41 -14.90 3.39
C ARG A 17 6.35 -14.92 4.58
N LEU A 18 6.91 -13.79 4.97
CA LEU A 18 8.07 -13.75 5.87
C LEU A 18 7.89 -12.83 7.07
N ASN A 19 7.00 -11.84 7.02
CA ASN A 19 6.79 -10.95 8.15
C ASN A 19 5.75 -11.54 9.12
N ASP A 20 5.97 -11.29 10.40
CA ASP A 20 4.93 -11.45 11.43
C ASP A 20 3.97 -10.26 11.34
N GLU A 21 3.05 -10.34 10.39
CA GLU A 21 2.04 -9.30 10.18
C GLU A 21 0.91 -9.41 11.22
N ALA A 22 0.46 -8.27 11.74
CA ALA A 22 -0.67 -8.18 12.65
C ALA A 22 -1.74 -7.26 12.06
N ASN A 23 -2.88 -7.85 11.67
CA ASN A 23 -4.03 -7.14 11.16
C ASN A 23 -5.24 -7.36 12.08
N LEU A 24 -6.03 -6.29 12.26
CA LEU A 24 -7.32 -6.30 12.92
C LEU A 24 -8.42 -6.14 11.87
N ASP A 25 -9.28 -7.16 11.82
CA ASP A 25 -10.44 -7.21 10.96
C ASP A 25 -11.68 -6.72 11.73
N VAL A 26 -12.32 -5.67 11.23
CA VAL A 26 -13.46 -5.00 11.83
C VAL A 26 -14.69 -5.15 10.94
N LEU A 27 -15.73 -5.79 11.49
CA LEU A 27 -17.04 -5.95 10.84
C LEU A 27 -18.05 -4.94 11.43
N ASP A 28 -17.92 -3.66 11.05
CA ASP A 28 -18.82 -2.59 11.48
C ASP A 28 -19.06 -1.58 10.35
N ARG A 29 -20.35 -1.27 10.11
CA ARG A 29 -20.77 -0.36 9.03
C ARG A 29 -20.32 1.09 9.27
N ASN A 30 -20.39 1.57 10.50
CA ASN A 30 -20.06 2.95 10.82
C ASN A 30 -18.55 3.17 10.75
N PHE A 31 -17.77 2.21 11.25
CA PHE A 31 -16.32 2.21 11.12
C PHE A 31 -15.90 2.15 9.65
N ALA A 32 -16.47 1.24 8.85
CA ALA A 32 -16.22 1.17 7.41
C ALA A 32 -16.50 2.51 6.72
N ALA A 33 -17.62 3.16 7.03
CA ALA A 33 -17.95 4.46 6.48
C ALA A 33 -16.94 5.57 6.85
N GLN A 34 -16.33 5.50 8.05
CA GLN A 34 -15.27 6.45 8.45
C GLN A 34 -13.99 6.23 7.63
N GLN A 35 -13.57 4.98 7.47
CA GLN A 35 -12.35 4.64 6.71
C GLN A 35 -12.48 4.99 5.22
N ILE A 36 -13.66 4.78 4.63
CA ILE A 36 -13.95 5.20 3.24
C ILE A 36 -13.81 6.71 3.09
N ARG A 37 -14.32 7.51 4.03
CA ARG A 37 -14.19 8.97 3.97
C ARG A 37 -12.74 9.42 4.04
N LEU A 38 -11.92 8.76 4.86
CA LEU A 38 -10.48 9.04 4.95
C LEU A 38 -9.80 8.73 3.61
N PHE A 39 -10.03 7.52 3.07
CA PHE A 39 -9.48 7.11 1.78
C PHE A 39 -9.88 8.06 0.63
N GLU A 40 -11.15 8.44 0.53
CA GLU A 40 -11.62 9.36 -0.51
C GLU A 40 -11.07 10.78 -0.33
N SER A 41 -10.72 11.19 0.90
CA SER A 41 -10.03 12.45 1.13
C SER A 41 -8.59 12.38 0.61
N ASP A 42 -7.87 11.32 0.91
CA ASP A 42 -6.48 11.12 0.49
C ASP A 42 -6.38 10.97 -1.04
N LYS A 43 -7.29 10.21 -1.63
CA LYS A 43 -7.38 10.00 -3.07
C LYS A 43 -7.49 11.31 -3.86
N LYS A 44 -8.17 12.33 -3.33
CA LYS A 44 -8.29 13.65 -3.99
C LYS A 44 -6.95 14.38 -4.11
N GLN A 45 -5.96 14.02 -3.29
CA GLN A 45 -4.61 14.58 -3.34
C GLN A 45 -3.67 13.75 -4.21
N CYS A 46 -4.09 12.56 -4.66
CA CYS A 46 -3.26 11.68 -5.48
C CYS A 46 -3.35 12.05 -6.98
N ARG A 47 -2.28 11.74 -7.72
CA ARG A 47 -2.29 11.78 -9.18
C ARG A 47 -2.66 10.40 -9.73
N GLU A 48 -3.65 10.36 -10.61
CA GLU A 48 -4.02 9.13 -11.32
C GLU A 48 -2.88 8.64 -12.22
N VAL A 49 -2.52 7.35 -12.05
CA VAL A 49 -1.52 6.66 -12.86
C VAL A 49 -2.24 5.61 -13.71
N THR A 50 -2.09 5.71 -15.01
CA THR A 50 -2.63 4.77 -16.00
C THR A 50 -1.49 3.96 -16.61
N LEU A 51 -1.77 2.73 -17.09
CA LEU A 51 -0.74 1.77 -17.52
C LEU A 51 0.20 2.32 -18.62
N ASP A 52 -0.34 3.13 -19.52
CA ASP A 52 0.38 3.85 -20.58
C ASP A 52 1.37 4.90 -20.03
N LYS A 53 1.02 5.57 -18.92
CA LYS A 53 1.86 6.57 -18.24
C LYS A 53 2.97 5.94 -17.38
N THR A 54 2.81 4.68 -16.97
CA THR A 54 3.80 3.97 -16.13
C THR A 54 5.04 3.55 -16.92
N GLY A 55 4.95 3.41 -18.25
CA GLY A 55 6.07 3.03 -19.13
C GLY A 55 7.28 3.97 -19.10
N GLY A 56 7.13 5.20 -18.59
CA GLY A 56 8.23 6.15 -18.38
C GLY A 56 8.77 6.23 -16.94
N LEU A 57 8.03 5.74 -15.94
CA LEU A 57 8.44 5.83 -14.53
C LEU A 57 9.46 4.73 -14.15
N LEU A 58 9.46 3.61 -14.89
CA LEU A 58 10.36 2.48 -14.66
C LEU A 58 11.81 2.74 -15.10
N PHE A 59 12.06 3.79 -15.90
CA PHE A 59 13.40 4.09 -16.45
C PHE A 59 14.06 5.36 -15.90
N ALA A 60 13.41 6.10 -15.00
CA ALA A 60 13.85 7.45 -14.65
C ALA A 60 14.64 7.58 -13.34
N ASN A 61 14.97 6.51 -12.62
CA ASN A 61 15.69 6.67 -11.35
C ASN A 61 16.65 5.51 -10.99
N PRO A 62 17.90 5.51 -11.50
CA PRO A 62 18.91 4.53 -11.10
C PRO A 62 19.28 4.60 -9.61
N ILE A 63 19.03 5.72 -8.94
CA ILE A 63 19.41 5.93 -7.52
C ILE A 63 18.45 5.21 -6.56
N GLN A 64 17.17 5.06 -6.91
CA GLN A 64 16.20 4.35 -6.06
C GLN A 64 16.36 2.83 -6.12
N GLN A 65 16.98 2.30 -7.19
CA GLN A 65 17.26 0.86 -7.32
C GLN A 65 18.43 0.41 -6.43
N ALA A 66 19.33 1.30 -6.02
CA ALA A 66 20.45 0.95 -5.15
C ALA A 66 20.04 0.74 -3.67
N ALA A 67 18.97 1.41 -3.22
CA ALA A 67 18.48 1.25 -1.85
C ALA A 67 17.92 -0.15 -1.56
N GLY A 68 17.47 -0.87 -2.60
CA GLY A 68 17.00 -2.26 -2.50
C GLY A 68 18.12 -3.31 -2.51
N VAL A 69 19.35 -2.95 -2.90
CA VAL A 69 20.48 -3.89 -3.03
C VAL A 69 21.36 -3.93 -1.77
N VAL A 70 21.21 -2.97 -0.85
CA VAL A 70 22.04 -2.86 0.37
C VAL A 70 21.20 -2.93 1.65
N ALA A 71 20.00 -3.49 1.61
CA ALA A 71 19.33 -3.93 2.83
C ALA A 71 19.72 -5.40 3.09
N PRO A 72 20.68 -5.68 4.00
CA PRO A 72 20.94 -7.05 4.41
C PRO A 72 19.65 -7.64 4.99
N GLN A 73 19.35 -8.87 4.61
CA GLN A 73 18.19 -9.62 5.09
C GLN A 73 18.42 -10.09 6.53
N LEU A 74 18.33 -9.16 7.48
CA LEU A 74 18.20 -9.43 8.91
C LEU A 74 16.84 -8.93 9.40
#